data_AF-A0A0N4X4N9-F1
#
_entry.id   AF-A0A0N4X4N9-F1
#
_cell.length_a   1.000
_cell.length_b   1.000
_cell.length_c   1.000
_cell.angle_alpha   90.00
_cell.angle_beta   90.00
_cell.angle_gamma   90.00
#
_symmetry.space_group_name_H-M   'P 1'
#
loop_
_entity.id
_entity.type
_entity.pdbx_description
1 polymer ?
#
loop_
_entity_poly.entity_id
_entity_poly.type
_entity_poly.pdbx_seq_one_letter_code
_entity_poly.pdbx_strand_id
1 'polypeptide(L)'
;MLLGSRPLVEFAAGPFWGSFASRFRKQKLLLLFSLGSLIVFTLAIGFVQPITPYCVVLVPEANTSCQMVLVPAGKVIRGGALGMLKEAVVGRTKRQAENPFDGFDDWILEIIEKIIDLSTFDNEEDIVAGIAPEYITKEQVCNYEEREYGVLVSPPHSTRVYRQPAVEQAFMLLLLLIALGEFFSSPALALADAATLNATKDNPQEFGKIRLFASVGWGLAMFVMGIGLDYSDTFRNHPCPTNNTTEKNYTLCFVMCSIFMCAAMLLATQFKFTDETARPDEVGGLVMDTRESEVSHVVAEKARARQLQADSASESTLWIALKALANAHAIIYLTSVTIMGLGAGIIFSFLYWHLQDLGGSPVLFGILSVVNHASEIVAYFFTFQIINKYGHVKVMYICLAVNMGRFLILSWLDNPWLTLPLQVLQGIHS
;
A
#
# COMPACT_ATOMS: atom_id res chain seq x y z
N MET A 1 0.22 3.26 -12.82
CA MET A 1 0.74 4.65 -12.79
C MET A 1 0.45 5.39 -11.48
N LEU A 2 -0.79 5.43 -10.98
CA LEU A 2 -1.14 6.19 -9.77
C LEU A 2 -0.27 5.82 -8.54
N LEU A 3 -0.14 4.53 -8.20
CA LEU A 3 0.71 4.07 -7.09
C LEU A 3 2.20 4.44 -7.28
N GLY A 4 2.71 4.30 -8.51
CA GLY A 4 4.12 4.58 -8.83
C GLY A 4 4.50 6.07 -8.73
N SER A 5 3.52 6.98 -8.77
CA SER A 5 3.79 8.42 -8.62
C SER A 5 4.11 8.83 -7.18
N ARG A 6 3.63 8.07 -6.18
CA ARG A 6 3.80 8.40 -4.75
C ARG A 6 5.26 8.58 -4.32
N PRO A 7 6.17 7.61 -4.53
CA PRO A 7 7.57 7.77 -4.11
C PRO A 7 8.29 8.92 -4.84
N LEU A 8 7.89 9.24 -6.08
CA LEU A 8 8.47 10.37 -6.83
C LEU A 8 8.06 11.71 -6.22
N VAL A 9 6.79 11.84 -5.82
CA VAL A 9 6.29 13.05 -5.15
C VAL A 9 6.94 13.21 -3.78
N GLU A 10 7.04 12.13 -3.00
CA GLU A 10 7.69 12.15 -1.68
C GLU A 10 9.17 12.57 -1.77
N PHE A 11 9.91 12.01 -2.73
CA PHE A 11 11.29 12.39 -3.00
C PHE A 11 11.43 13.87 -3.36
N ALA A 12 10.54 14.39 -4.22
CA ALA A 12 10.53 15.80 -4.60
C ALA A 12 10.09 16.74 -3.46
N ALA A 13 9.20 16.28 -2.58
CA ALA A 13 8.67 17.06 -1.46
C ALA A 13 9.67 17.17 -0.28
N GLY A 14 10.58 16.21 -0.14
CA GLY A 14 11.56 16.14 0.96
C GLY A 14 12.33 17.45 1.21
N PRO A 15 13.03 18.02 0.20
CA PRO A 15 13.79 19.27 0.37
C PRO A 15 12.92 20.46 0.78
N PHE A 16 11.70 20.55 0.21
CA PHE A 16 10.75 21.61 0.52
C PHE A 16 10.32 21.56 1.99
N TRP A 17 9.87 20.38 2.47
CA TRP A 17 9.43 20.23 3.85
C TRP A 17 10.58 20.30 4.85
N GLY A 18 11.79 19.87 4.49
CA GLY A 18 12.99 20.06 5.31
C GLY A 18 13.34 21.54 5.53
N SER A 19 13.26 22.35 4.47
CA SER A 19 13.43 23.81 4.57
C SER A 19 12.30 24.47 5.37
N PHE A 20 11.06 24.02 5.16
CA PHE A 20 9.91 24.55 5.88
C PHE A 20 9.96 24.23 7.39
N ALA A 21 10.26 22.98 7.75
CA ALA A 21 10.35 22.52 9.13
C ALA A 21 11.45 23.25 9.92
N SER A 22 12.61 23.45 9.29
CA SER A 22 13.74 24.18 9.91
C SER A 22 13.42 25.66 10.15
N ARG A 23 12.65 26.30 9.25
CA ARG A 23 12.25 27.71 9.39
C ARG A 23 11.15 27.92 10.43
N PHE A 24 10.14 27.06 10.46
CA PHE A 24 8.94 27.27 11.27
C PHE A 24 8.98 26.64 12.67
N ARG A 25 9.94 25.74 12.95
CA ARG A 25 10.17 25.08 14.28
C ARG A 25 8.91 24.57 15.00
N LYS A 26 7.83 24.32 14.28
CA LYS A 26 6.55 23.84 14.82
C LYS A 26 6.26 22.44 14.27
N GLN A 27 7.15 21.49 14.57
CA GLN A 27 7.10 20.11 14.09
C GLN A 27 5.77 19.42 14.43
N LYS A 28 5.24 19.66 15.63
CA LYS A 28 3.94 19.13 16.05
C LYS A 28 2.78 19.58 15.16
N LEU A 29 2.74 20.87 14.84
CA LEU A 29 1.68 21.43 13.99
C LEU A 29 1.80 20.88 12.57
N LEU A 30 3.02 20.75 12.06
CA LEU A 30 3.29 20.18 10.75
C LEU A 30 2.89 18.69 10.69
N LEU A 31 3.17 17.91 11.73
CA LEU A 31 2.74 16.51 11.83
C LEU A 31 1.20 16.41 11.83
N LEU A 32 0.50 17.19 12.66
CA LEU A 32 -0.97 17.18 12.71
C LEU A 32 -1.59 17.63 11.39
N PHE A 33 -1.03 18.64 10.73
CA PHE A 33 -1.46 19.09 9.42
C PHE A 33 -1.33 17.97 8.38
N SER A 34 -0.21 17.26 8.37
CA SER A 34 0.09 16.18 7.41
C SER A 34 -0.81 14.96 7.60
N LEU A 35 -1.11 14.59 8.85
CA LEU A 35 -2.08 13.54 9.18
C LEU A 35 -3.50 13.96 8.79
N GLY A 36 -3.87 15.22 9.06
CA GLY A 36 -5.16 15.78 8.67
C GLY A 36 -5.36 15.83 7.16
N SER A 37 -4.34 16.25 6.41
CA SER A 37 -4.40 16.23 4.95
C SER A 37 -4.57 14.81 4.41
N LEU A 38 -3.87 13.82 4.97
CA LEU A 38 -4.00 12.42 4.56
C LEU A 38 -5.43 11.89 4.74
N ILE A 39 -6.14 12.26 5.83
CA ILE A 39 -7.55 11.90 6.04
C ILE A 39 -8.43 12.53 4.95
N VAL A 40 -8.28 13.85 4.72
CA VAL A 40 -9.08 14.59 3.74
C VAL A 40 -8.89 14.02 2.33
N PHE A 41 -7.65 13.75 1.92
CA PHE A 41 -7.34 13.22 0.60
C PHE A 41 -7.82 11.77 0.44
N THR A 42 -7.68 10.93 1.47
CA THR A 42 -8.17 9.54 1.44
C THR A 42 -9.69 9.50 1.25
N LEU A 43 -10.43 10.36 1.95
CA LEU A 43 -11.88 10.48 1.76
C LEU A 43 -12.21 11.04 0.36
N ALA A 44 -11.48 12.06 -0.09
CA ALA A 44 -11.66 12.64 -1.41
C ALA A 44 -11.50 11.61 -2.54
N ILE A 45 -10.51 10.70 -2.44
CA ILE A 45 -10.29 9.61 -3.40
C ILE A 45 -11.52 8.71 -3.47
N GLY A 46 -12.13 8.38 -2.33
CA GLY A 46 -13.35 7.56 -2.26
C GLY A 46 -14.56 8.17 -2.97
N PHE A 47 -14.60 9.49 -3.18
CA PHE A 47 -15.68 10.16 -3.93
C PHE A 47 -15.46 10.18 -5.44
N VAL A 48 -14.22 10.00 -5.91
CA VAL A 48 -13.90 10.02 -7.33
C VAL A 48 -14.22 8.66 -7.94
N GLN A 49 -15.39 8.55 -8.57
CA GLN A 49 -15.80 7.35 -9.30
C GLN A 49 -16.27 7.74 -10.70
N PRO A 50 -15.84 7.01 -11.75
CA PRO A 50 -16.38 7.20 -13.09
C PRO A 50 -17.85 6.78 -13.13
N ILE A 51 -18.62 7.44 -14.00
CA ILE A 51 -20.04 7.13 -14.17
C ILE A 51 -20.17 5.77 -14.86
N THR A 52 -21.02 4.89 -14.32
CA THR A 52 -21.42 3.60 -14.90
C THR A 52 -22.71 3.75 -15.72
N PRO A 53 -22.66 4.00 -17.03
CA PRO A 53 -23.86 4.10 -17.86
C PRO A 53 -24.53 2.75 -18.15
N TYR A 54 -23.75 1.67 -18.24
CA TYR A 54 -24.24 0.36 -18.68
C TYR A 54 -23.68 -0.77 -17.81
N CYS A 55 -24.34 -1.92 -17.89
CA CYS A 55 -23.99 -3.17 -17.23
C CYS A 55 -23.96 -4.29 -18.26
N VAL A 56 -22.98 -5.20 -18.17
CA VAL A 56 -22.99 -6.45 -18.93
C VAL A 56 -23.75 -7.51 -18.14
N VAL A 57 -24.69 -8.20 -18.77
CA VAL A 57 -25.45 -9.30 -18.17
C VAL A 57 -25.47 -10.51 -19.09
N LEU A 58 -25.47 -11.70 -18.48
CA LEU A 58 -25.62 -12.98 -19.17
C LEU A 58 -27.10 -13.29 -19.40
N VAL A 59 -27.47 -13.64 -20.63
CA VAL A 59 -28.84 -14.02 -21.00
C VAL A 59 -28.92 -15.55 -21.16
N PRO A 60 -29.68 -16.27 -20.31
CA PRO A 60 -29.69 -17.73 -20.30
C PRO A 60 -30.42 -18.41 -21.48
N GLU A 61 -31.16 -17.67 -22.32
CA GLU A 61 -32.03 -18.24 -23.38
C GLU A 61 -31.75 -17.71 -24.80
N ALA A 62 -30.50 -17.47 -25.18
CA ALA A 62 -30.15 -17.16 -26.57
C ALA A 62 -29.59 -18.39 -27.31
N ASN A 63 -30.23 -18.78 -28.41
CA ASN A 63 -29.74 -19.81 -29.32
C ASN A 63 -28.39 -19.35 -29.93
N THR A 64 -27.31 -20.08 -29.59
CA THR A 64 -25.97 -20.14 -30.20
C THR A 64 -25.38 -18.87 -30.84
N SER A 65 -24.57 -18.16 -30.05
CA SER A 65 -23.20 -17.63 -30.36
C SER A 65 -22.83 -16.46 -29.44
N CYS A 66 -23.82 -15.76 -28.88
CA CYS A 66 -23.60 -14.56 -28.09
C CYS A 66 -24.49 -14.52 -26.84
N GLN A 67 -23.87 -14.51 -25.66
CA GLN A 67 -24.53 -14.67 -24.35
C GLN A 67 -24.55 -13.38 -23.52
N MET A 68 -23.73 -12.37 -23.87
CA MET A 68 -23.59 -11.13 -23.10
C MET A 68 -24.28 -9.96 -23.78
N VAL A 69 -25.07 -9.20 -23.02
CA VAL A 69 -25.76 -7.99 -23.51
C VAL A 69 -25.58 -6.81 -22.56
N LEU A 70 -25.59 -5.59 -23.11
CA LEU A 70 -25.59 -4.33 -22.38
C LEU A 70 -27.01 -3.96 -21.93
N VAL A 71 -27.16 -3.65 -20.64
CA VAL A 71 -28.39 -3.14 -20.04
C VAL A 71 -28.09 -1.78 -19.40
N PRO A 72 -28.99 -0.78 -19.48
CA PRO A 72 -28.79 0.49 -18.79
C PRO A 72 -28.67 0.28 -17.27
N ALA A 73 -27.68 0.93 -16.67
CA ALA A 73 -27.45 0.86 -15.23
C ALA A 73 -28.63 1.47 -14.45
N GLY A 74 -28.94 0.89 -13.29
CA GLY A 74 -29.90 1.44 -12.33
C GLY A 74 -29.47 2.80 -11.76
N LYS A 75 -30.37 3.50 -11.06
CA LYS A 75 -30.04 4.78 -10.43
C LYS A 75 -28.95 4.59 -9.36
N VAL A 76 -27.76 5.12 -9.63
CA VAL A 76 -26.64 5.14 -8.68
C VAL A 76 -26.84 6.23 -7.63
N ILE A 77 -26.72 5.89 -6.35
CA ILE A 77 -26.65 6.89 -5.27
C ILE A 77 -25.27 7.55 -5.31
N ARG A 78 -25.25 8.83 -5.67
CA ARG A 78 -24.01 9.64 -5.68
C ARG A 78 -23.57 9.96 -4.25
N GLY A 79 -22.27 9.82 -3.98
CA GLY A 79 -21.63 10.39 -2.79
C GLY A 79 -20.96 9.42 -1.82
N GLY A 80 -20.57 8.22 -2.23
CA GLY A 80 -19.79 7.30 -1.37
C GLY A 80 -20.42 7.08 0.02
N ALA A 81 -19.60 7.05 1.06
CA ALA A 81 -20.05 6.89 2.45
C ALA A 81 -21.04 7.97 2.93
N LEU A 82 -20.90 9.22 2.44
CA LEU A 82 -21.78 10.33 2.81
C LEU A 82 -23.17 10.23 2.16
N GLY A 83 -23.23 9.70 0.93
CA GLY A 83 -24.48 9.38 0.23
C GLY A 83 -25.25 8.26 0.93
N MET A 84 -24.55 7.23 1.40
CA MET A 84 -25.13 6.15 2.20
C MET A 84 -25.62 6.64 3.57
N LEU A 85 -24.87 7.51 4.25
CA LEU A 85 -25.31 8.14 5.51
C LEU A 85 -26.55 9.01 5.30
N LYS A 86 -26.61 9.79 4.21
CA LYS A 86 -27.79 10.59 3.87
C LYS A 86 -29.02 9.71 3.66
N GLU A 87 -28.88 8.56 3.03
CA GLU A 87 -29.97 7.62 2.82
C GLU A 87 -30.33 6.82 4.09
N ALA A 88 -29.35 6.48 4.95
CA ALA A 88 -29.61 5.89 6.27
C ALA A 88 -30.32 6.87 7.22
N VAL A 89 -30.08 8.18 7.07
CA VAL A 89 -30.74 9.24 7.84
C VAL A 89 -32.13 9.58 7.25
N VAL A 90 -32.32 9.49 5.93
CA VAL A 90 -33.57 9.88 5.25
C VAL A 90 -34.52 8.71 4.98
N GLY A 91 -34.01 7.47 4.91
CA GLY A 91 -34.73 6.26 4.52
C GLY A 91 -34.97 5.30 5.69
N ARG A 92 -35.64 5.74 6.76
CA ARG A 92 -36.19 4.80 7.75
C ARG A 92 -37.45 4.13 7.19
N THR A 93 -37.26 3.01 6.50
CA THR A 93 -38.32 2.00 6.36
C THR A 93 -37.82 0.65 6.87
N LYS A 94 -38.39 0.25 8.00
CA LYS A 94 -38.21 -1.01 8.74
C LYS A 94 -38.22 -2.24 7.82
N ARG A 95 -37.26 -3.15 7.98
CA ARG A 95 -37.44 -4.61 7.76
C ARG A 95 -36.40 -5.41 8.57
N GLN A 96 -36.85 -6.56 9.06
CA GLN A 96 -36.39 -7.30 10.25
C GLN A 96 -34.89 -7.63 10.28
N ALA A 97 -34.29 -7.40 11.44
CA ALA A 97 -33.06 -8.05 11.86
C ALA A 97 -33.45 -9.25 12.73
N GLU A 98 -33.08 -10.46 12.30
CA GLU A 98 -32.81 -11.53 13.25
C GLU A 98 -31.44 -11.26 13.88
N ASN A 99 -31.37 -11.40 15.20
CA ASN A 99 -30.28 -10.91 16.04
C ASN A 99 -29.00 -11.73 15.84
N PRO A 100 -27.84 -11.11 15.54
CA PRO A 100 -26.54 -11.76 15.65
C PRO A 100 -25.84 -11.23 16.91
N PHE A 101 -26.18 -11.78 18.06
CA PHE A 101 -25.43 -11.51 19.29
C PHE A 101 -25.45 -12.74 20.20
N ASP A 102 -24.82 -13.82 19.76
CA ASP A 102 -24.37 -14.92 20.60
C ASP A 102 -23.14 -15.57 19.94
N GLY A 103 -22.01 -15.65 20.67
CA GLY A 103 -20.91 -16.59 20.40
C GLY A 103 -19.76 -16.13 19.48
N PHE A 104 -18.74 -15.46 20.04
CA PHE A 104 -17.43 -15.26 19.38
C PHE A 104 -16.70 -16.59 19.09
N ASP A 105 -16.95 -17.63 19.88
CA ASP A 105 -16.29 -18.94 19.74
C ASP A 105 -16.93 -19.82 18.65
N ASP A 106 -18.25 -19.71 18.41
CA ASP A 106 -18.94 -20.39 17.29
C ASP A 106 -18.52 -19.81 15.94
N TRP A 107 -18.23 -18.51 15.89
CA TRP A 107 -17.71 -17.83 14.71
C TRP A 107 -16.35 -18.39 14.25
N ILE A 108 -15.47 -18.79 15.18
CA ILE A 108 -14.14 -19.33 14.84
C ILE A 108 -14.22 -20.71 14.18
N LEU A 109 -15.18 -21.56 14.56
CA LEU A 109 -15.38 -22.87 13.94
C LEU A 109 -15.98 -22.76 12.52
N GLU A 110 -16.89 -21.80 12.30
CA GLU A 110 -17.44 -21.51 10.97
C GLU A 110 -16.37 -20.96 9.99
N ILE A 111 -15.36 -20.25 10.51
CA ILE A 111 -14.20 -19.78 9.74
C ILE A 111 -13.36 -20.95 9.22
N ILE A 112 -13.11 -21.98 10.03
CA ILE A 112 -12.22 -23.09 9.63
C ILE A 112 -12.84 -23.92 8.50
N GLU A 113 -14.17 -24.11 8.50
CA GLU A 113 -14.86 -24.82 7.41
C GLU A 113 -14.96 -23.97 6.13
N LYS A 114 -15.19 -22.65 6.21
CA LYS A 114 -15.22 -21.77 5.03
C LYS A 114 -13.85 -21.49 4.40
N ILE A 115 -12.76 -21.64 5.14
CA ILE A 115 -11.38 -21.53 4.62
C ILE A 115 -11.07 -22.66 3.61
N ILE A 116 -11.84 -23.76 3.59
CA ILE A 116 -11.57 -24.96 2.78
C ILE A 116 -12.57 -25.16 1.63
N ASP A 117 -13.56 -24.28 1.44
CA ASP A 117 -14.49 -24.41 0.32
C ASP A 117 -13.97 -23.66 -0.93
N LEU A 118 -13.00 -24.30 -1.59
CA LEU A 118 -12.38 -23.90 -2.87
C LEU A 118 -13.24 -24.19 -4.11
N SER A 119 -14.53 -24.49 -3.95
CA SER A 119 -15.36 -25.04 -5.04
C SER A 119 -15.98 -24.02 -6.01
N THR A 120 -15.64 -22.72 -5.90
CA THR A 120 -16.17 -21.69 -6.82
C THR A 120 -15.12 -21.06 -7.73
N PHE A 121 -13.89 -21.60 -7.73
CA PHE A 121 -12.81 -21.15 -8.59
C PHE A 121 -12.70 -22.01 -9.86
N ASP A 122 -13.78 -22.04 -10.64
CA ASP A 122 -13.74 -22.56 -12.00
C ASP A 122 -14.62 -21.68 -12.88
N ASN A 123 -13.96 -20.74 -13.57
CA ASN A 123 -14.38 -20.29 -14.89
C ASN A 123 -13.09 -19.99 -15.65
N GLU A 124 -12.66 -20.97 -16.45
CA GLU A 124 -11.70 -20.79 -17.54
C GLU A 124 -12.30 -19.84 -18.58
N GLU A 125 -12.26 -18.53 -18.31
CA GLU A 125 -12.19 -17.53 -19.37
C GLU A 125 -10.73 -17.10 -19.44
N ASP A 126 -10.13 -17.07 -20.64
CA ASP A 126 -8.74 -16.69 -20.91
C ASP A 126 -8.49 -15.22 -20.52
N ILE A 127 -8.45 -14.92 -19.22
CA ILE A 127 -8.07 -13.60 -18.70
C ILE A 127 -6.55 -13.54 -18.78
N VAL A 128 -6.04 -12.75 -19.73
CA VAL A 128 -4.61 -12.46 -19.80
C VAL A 128 -4.26 -11.52 -18.66
N ALA A 129 -3.65 -12.07 -17.61
CA ALA A 129 -3.19 -11.32 -16.45
C ALA A 129 -2.38 -10.08 -16.86
N GLY A 130 -2.61 -8.95 -16.20
CA GLY A 130 -1.94 -7.68 -16.46
C GLY A 130 -2.55 -6.82 -17.58
N ILE A 131 -3.67 -7.22 -18.20
CA ILE A 131 -4.39 -6.41 -19.19
C ILE A 131 -5.70 -5.88 -18.58
N ALA A 132 -5.72 -4.59 -18.24
CA ALA A 132 -6.93 -3.89 -17.82
C ALA A 132 -6.85 -2.38 -18.13
N PRO A 133 -7.98 -1.70 -18.42
CA PRO A 133 -9.31 -2.27 -18.65
C PRO A 133 -9.45 -2.91 -20.04
N GLU A 134 -10.41 -3.81 -20.21
CA GLU A 134 -10.70 -4.47 -21.49
C GLU A 134 -11.65 -3.63 -22.34
N TYR A 135 -11.46 -3.68 -23.66
CA TYR A 135 -12.33 -3.00 -24.62
C TYR A 135 -13.49 -3.89 -25.02
N ILE A 136 -14.71 -3.36 -24.94
CA ILE A 136 -15.89 -4.10 -25.37
C ILE A 136 -15.95 -4.11 -26.89
N THR A 137 -16.02 -5.31 -27.46
CA THR A 137 -16.20 -5.52 -28.90
C THR A 137 -17.58 -6.10 -29.23
N LYS A 138 -17.99 -5.97 -30.50
CA LYS A 138 -19.26 -6.53 -31.00
C LYS A 138 -19.29 -8.07 -30.96
N GLU A 139 -18.12 -8.71 -30.89
CA GLU A 139 -17.97 -10.16 -30.79
C GLU A 139 -18.28 -10.67 -29.39
N GLN A 140 -17.94 -9.86 -28.36
CA GLN A 140 -18.20 -10.19 -26.97
C GLN A 140 -19.63 -9.81 -26.55
N VAL A 141 -20.15 -8.65 -27.01
CA VAL A 141 -21.46 -8.14 -26.58
C VAL A 141 -22.40 -7.90 -27.76
N CYS A 142 -23.54 -8.60 -27.76
CA CYS A 142 -24.39 -8.76 -28.95
C CYS A 142 -25.07 -7.47 -29.41
N ASN A 143 -25.46 -6.60 -28.47
CA ASN A 143 -26.15 -5.35 -28.74
C ASN A 143 -25.21 -4.13 -28.72
N TYR A 144 -23.90 -4.35 -28.78
CA TYR A 144 -22.94 -3.25 -28.82
C TYR A 144 -22.66 -2.79 -30.25
N GLU A 145 -22.85 -1.50 -30.48
CA GLU A 145 -22.40 -0.80 -31.68
C GLU A 145 -21.59 0.44 -31.32
N GLU A 146 -20.32 0.48 -31.74
CA GLU A 146 -19.41 1.59 -31.43
C GLU A 146 -19.93 2.96 -31.90
N ARG A 147 -20.68 3.01 -33.00
CA ARG A 147 -21.27 4.26 -33.53
C ARG A 147 -22.35 4.86 -32.61
N GLU A 148 -23.05 4.02 -31.85
CA GLU A 148 -24.14 4.44 -30.97
C GLU A 148 -23.64 4.69 -29.55
N TYR A 149 -22.81 3.77 -29.04
CA TYR A 149 -22.38 3.78 -27.64
C TYR A 149 -21.02 4.47 -27.42
N GLY A 150 -20.21 4.64 -28.46
CA GLY A 150 -18.82 5.05 -28.38
C GLY A 150 -17.92 3.95 -27.80
N VAL A 151 -16.64 4.25 -27.57
CA VAL A 151 -15.69 3.29 -27.00
C VAL A 151 -16.01 3.01 -25.53
N LEU A 152 -16.38 1.76 -25.25
CA LEU A 152 -16.69 1.25 -23.92
C LEU A 152 -15.57 0.34 -23.39
N VAL A 153 -15.36 0.41 -22.08
CA VAL A 153 -14.35 -0.38 -21.38
C VAL A 153 -14.93 -0.99 -20.11
N SER A 154 -14.48 -2.20 -19.76
CA SER A 154 -14.87 -2.91 -18.53
C SER A 154 -13.65 -3.50 -17.81
N PRO A 155 -13.67 -3.57 -16.47
CA PRO A 155 -12.70 -4.38 -15.72
C PRO A 155 -12.99 -5.88 -15.90
N PRO A 156 -11.97 -6.75 -15.85
CA PRO A 156 -12.13 -8.20 -16.07
C PRO A 156 -13.04 -8.88 -15.03
N HIS A 157 -13.09 -8.36 -13.79
CA HIS A 157 -13.88 -8.94 -12.69
C HIS A 157 -15.10 -8.10 -12.30
N SER A 158 -15.67 -7.33 -13.22
CA SER A 158 -16.80 -6.44 -12.93
C SER A 158 -17.83 -6.43 -14.05
N THR A 159 -19.10 -6.34 -13.68
CA THR A 159 -20.21 -6.20 -14.66
C THR A 159 -20.40 -4.76 -15.13
N ARG A 160 -19.64 -3.81 -14.57
CA ARG A 160 -19.76 -2.39 -14.85
C ARG A 160 -19.04 -2.01 -16.13
N VAL A 161 -19.74 -1.24 -16.96
CA VAL A 161 -19.19 -0.73 -18.20
C VAL A 161 -19.07 0.78 -18.12
N TYR A 162 -17.91 1.28 -18.50
CA TYR A 162 -17.57 2.69 -18.49
C TYR A 162 -17.34 3.21 -19.90
N ARG A 163 -17.57 4.51 -20.10
CA ARG A 163 -17.08 5.21 -21.28
C ARG A 163 -15.62 5.56 -21.07
N GLN A 164 -14.76 5.26 -22.06
CA GLN A 164 -13.34 5.60 -22.02
C GLN A 164 -13.04 7.05 -21.57
N PRO A 165 -13.68 8.11 -22.13
CA PRO A 165 -13.39 9.49 -21.71
C PRO A 165 -13.73 9.77 -20.24
N ALA A 166 -14.72 9.09 -19.67
CA ALA A 166 -15.06 9.25 -18.25
C ALA A 166 -14.01 8.62 -17.33
N VAL A 167 -13.42 7.50 -17.76
CA VAL A 167 -12.31 6.83 -17.04
C VAL A 167 -11.05 7.69 -17.10
N GLU A 168 -10.71 8.24 -18.26
CA GLU A 168 -9.55 9.13 -18.41
C GLU A 168 -9.67 10.39 -17.54
N GLN A 169 -10.86 11.00 -17.47
CA GLN A 169 -11.12 12.14 -16.59
C GLN A 169 -10.97 11.77 -15.11
N ALA A 170 -11.56 10.63 -14.70
CA ALA A 170 -11.42 10.14 -13.33
C ALA A 170 -9.95 9.84 -12.98
N PHE A 171 -9.21 9.24 -13.91
CA PHE A 171 -7.78 8.97 -13.76
C PHE A 171 -6.97 10.26 -13.54
N MET A 172 -7.18 11.29 -14.37
CA MET A 172 -6.48 12.57 -14.22
C MET A 172 -6.81 13.26 -12.90
N LEU A 173 -8.07 13.19 -12.46
CA LEU A 173 -8.49 13.73 -11.17
C LEU A 173 -7.83 12.96 -10.00
N LEU A 174 -7.80 11.64 -10.07
CA LEU A 174 -7.12 10.79 -9.08
C LEU A 174 -5.62 11.04 -9.04
N LEU A 175 -4.96 11.21 -10.20
CA LEU A 175 -3.54 11.51 -10.29
C LEU A 175 -3.21 12.83 -9.60
N LEU A 176 -3.99 13.88 -9.89
CA LEU A 176 -3.84 15.18 -9.23
C LEU A 176 -4.07 15.07 -7.72
N LEU A 177 -5.12 14.37 -7.30
CA LEU A 177 -5.48 14.23 -5.90
C LEU A 177 -4.44 13.45 -5.11
N ILE A 178 -3.91 12.37 -5.68
CA ILE A 178 -2.81 11.59 -5.10
C ILE A 178 -1.54 12.45 -5.05
N ALA A 179 -1.17 13.14 -6.12
CA ALA A 179 0.03 13.97 -6.13
C ALA A 179 -0.02 15.09 -5.07
N LEU A 180 -1.16 15.77 -4.94
CA LEU A 180 -1.35 16.76 -3.87
C LEU A 180 -1.38 16.11 -2.49
N GLY A 181 -2.06 14.97 -2.36
CA GLY A 181 -2.17 14.24 -1.11
C GLY A 181 -0.83 13.79 -0.56
N GLU A 182 -0.04 13.10 -1.37
CA GLU A 182 1.30 12.65 -1.00
C GLU A 182 2.23 13.82 -0.70
N PHE A 183 2.15 14.91 -1.46
CA PHE A 183 2.95 16.10 -1.19
C PHE A 183 2.68 16.66 0.20
N PHE A 184 1.41 16.76 0.63
CA PHE A 184 1.07 17.28 1.96
C PHE A 184 1.27 16.26 3.08
N SER A 185 1.14 14.95 2.82
CA SER A 185 1.35 13.91 3.83
C SER A 185 2.81 13.49 4.00
N SER A 186 3.71 13.83 3.08
CA SER A 186 5.11 13.35 3.07
C SER A 186 5.90 13.58 4.38
N PRO A 187 5.80 14.72 5.11
CA PRO A 187 6.63 14.90 6.29
C PRO A 187 6.10 14.12 7.52
N ALA A 188 4.92 13.49 7.46
CA ALA A 188 4.32 12.82 8.61
C ALA A 188 5.20 11.69 9.16
N LEU A 189 5.69 10.79 8.29
CA LEU A 189 6.49 9.64 8.71
C LEU A 189 7.85 10.08 9.26
N ALA A 190 8.56 10.98 8.54
CA ALA A 190 9.85 11.50 8.98
C ALA A 190 9.77 12.24 10.34
N LEU A 191 8.69 12.99 10.58
CA LEU A 191 8.46 13.67 11.86
C LEU A 191 8.10 12.69 12.99
N ALA A 192 7.35 11.64 12.68
CA ALA A 192 7.05 10.58 13.64
C ALA A 192 8.33 9.83 14.05
N ASP A 193 9.20 9.47 13.09
CA ASP A 193 10.49 8.85 13.34
C ASP A 193 11.43 9.76 14.14
N ALA A 194 11.46 11.05 13.85
CA ALA A 194 12.24 12.01 14.63
C ALA A 194 11.72 12.11 16.09
N ALA A 195 10.41 12.07 16.29
CA ALA A 195 9.82 12.11 17.62
C ALA A 195 10.13 10.84 18.43
N THR A 196 10.04 9.67 17.81
CA THR A 196 10.34 8.39 18.47
C THR A 196 11.82 8.24 18.77
N LEU A 197 12.71 8.63 17.84
CA LEU A 197 14.15 8.61 18.06
C LEU A 197 14.56 9.50 19.24
N ASN A 198 13.99 10.71 19.33
CA ASN A 198 14.23 11.61 20.46
C ASN A 198 13.68 11.05 21.78
N ALA A 199 12.55 10.35 21.76
CA ALA A 199 12.00 9.71 22.95
C ALA A 199 12.88 8.54 23.46
N THR A 200 13.66 7.92 22.56
CA THR A 200 14.62 6.86 22.89
C THR A 200 16.07 7.36 22.98
N LYS A 201 16.30 8.67 23.15
CA LYS A 201 17.65 9.26 23.18
C LYS A 201 18.59 8.57 24.19
N ASP A 202 18.06 8.18 25.35
CA ASP A 202 18.83 7.55 26.42
C ASP A 202 19.18 6.08 26.12
N ASN A 203 18.36 5.40 25.32
CA ASN A 203 18.58 4.00 24.90
C ASN A 203 18.28 3.84 23.39
N PRO A 204 19.19 4.31 22.51
CA PRO A 204 18.96 4.31 21.07
C PRO A 204 18.69 2.92 20.47
N GLN A 205 19.17 1.84 21.08
CA GLN A 205 18.96 0.45 20.63
C GLN A 205 17.47 0.02 20.68
N GLU A 206 16.65 0.68 21.50
CA GLU A 206 15.20 0.39 21.58
C GLU A 206 14.43 0.91 20.35
N PHE A 207 15.01 1.86 19.60
CA PHE A 207 14.39 2.42 18.38
C PHE A 207 14.08 1.33 17.35
N GLY A 208 15.01 0.38 17.16
CA GLY A 208 14.81 -0.76 16.26
C GLY A 208 13.58 -1.59 16.66
N LYS A 209 13.39 -1.86 17.96
CA LYS A 209 12.22 -2.59 18.46
C LYS A 209 10.91 -1.84 18.23
N ILE A 210 10.90 -0.52 18.41
CA ILE A 210 9.71 0.32 18.10
C ILE A 210 9.34 0.17 16.62
N ARG A 211 10.33 0.17 15.73
CA ARG A 211 10.10 -0.03 14.30
C ARG A 211 9.57 -1.43 13.97
N LEU A 212 10.01 -2.48 14.67
CA LEU A 212 9.43 -3.82 14.51
C LEU A 212 7.93 -3.86 14.86
N PHE A 213 7.51 -3.13 15.89
CA PHE A 213 6.08 -3.06 16.25
C PHE A 213 5.23 -2.42 15.13
N ALA A 214 5.82 -1.54 14.31
CA ALA A 214 5.14 -1.00 13.12
C ALA A 214 4.87 -2.11 12.08
N SER A 215 5.84 -3.01 11.84
CA SER A 215 5.65 -4.18 10.96
C SER A 215 4.56 -5.12 11.47
N VAL A 216 4.47 -5.34 12.79
CA VAL A 216 3.37 -6.12 13.40
C VAL A 216 2.02 -5.45 13.15
N GLY A 217 1.94 -4.13 13.36
CA GLY A 217 0.73 -3.35 13.12
C GLY A 217 0.28 -3.40 11.66
N TRP A 218 1.21 -3.31 10.71
CA TRP A 218 0.92 -3.44 9.28
C TRP A 218 0.32 -4.81 8.96
N GLY A 219 1.02 -5.88 9.32
CA GLY A 219 0.57 -7.25 9.03
C GLY A 219 -0.81 -7.54 9.62
N LEU A 220 -1.04 -7.13 10.88
CA LEU A 220 -2.34 -7.29 11.54
C LEU A 220 -3.44 -6.49 10.85
N ALA A 221 -3.20 -5.22 10.50
CA ALA A 221 -4.18 -4.38 9.84
C ALA A 221 -4.56 -4.93 8.46
N MET A 222 -3.58 -5.39 7.66
CA MET A 222 -3.83 -5.99 6.36
C MET A 222 -4.60 -7.30 6.46
N PHE A 223 -4.31 -8.13 7.47
CA PHE A 223 -5.04 -9.38 7.71
C PHE A 223 -6.50 -9.14 8.07
N VAL A 224 -6.75 -8.26 9.06
CA VAL A 224 -8.12 -7.90 9.49
C VAL A 224 -8.90 -7.28 8.33
N MET A 225 -8.27 -6.39 7.56
CA MET A 225 -8.92 -5.78 6.39
C MET A 225 -9.15 -6.77 5.25
N GLY A 226 -8.25 -7.75 5.05
CA GLY A 226 -8.40 -8.82 4.07
C GLY A 226 -9.64 -9.68 4.36
N ILE A 227 -9.84 -10.09 5.63
CA ILE A 227 -11.05 -10.79 6.08
C ILE A 227 -12.28 -9.91 5.91
N GLY A 228 -12.21 -8.66 6.37
CA GLY A 228 -13.33 -7.72 6.28
C GLY A 228 -13.77 -7.45 4.83
N LEU A 229 -12.83 -7.37 3.89
CA LEU A 229 -13.11 -7.22 2.47
C LEU A 229 -13.72 -8.48 1.86
N ASP A 230 -13.23 -9.66 2.23
CA ASP A 230 -13.72 -10.90 1.64
C ASP A 230 -15.16 -11.20 2.06
N TYR A 231 -15.53 -10.86 3.29
CA TYR A 231 -16.90 -10.95 3.79
C TYR A 231 -17.77 -9.72 3.44
N SER A 232 -17.20 -8.67 2.84
CA SER A 232 -17.99 -7.51 2.46
C SER A 232 -18.84 -7.84 1.23
N ASP A 233 -20.16 -7.92 1.42
CA ASP A 233 -21.11 -8.10 0.31
C ASP A 233 -20.99 -6.93 -0.68
N THR A 234 -21.19 -7.25 -1.96
CA THR A 234 -21.41 -6.26 -3.02
C THR A 234 -22.62 -5.41 -2.62
N PHE A 235 -22.49 -4.07 -2.66
CA PHE A 235 -23.51 -3.14 -2.15
C PHE A 235 -24.94 -3.57 -2.50
N ARG A 236 -25.87 -3.54 -1.52
CA ARG A 236 -27.31 -3.76 -1.77
C ARG A 236 -27.91 -2.81 -2.83
N ASN A 237 -27.23 -1.69 -3.11
CA ASN A 237 -27.59 -0.70 -4.13
C ASN A 237 -26.61 -0.74 -5.34
N HIS A 238 -26.21 -1.93 -5.78
CA HIS A 238 -25.38 -2.08 -6.97
C HIS A 238 -26.17 -1.65 -8.23
N PRO A 239 -25.58 -0.84 -9.14
CA PRO A 239 -26.28 -0.40 -10.35
C PRO A 239 -26.59 -1.54 -11.34
N CYS A 240 -25.89 -2.66 -11.23
CA CYS A 240 -26.01 -3.84 -12.09
C CYS A 240 -26.51 -5.05 -11.28
N PRO A 241 -27.17 -6.04 -11.91
CA PRO A 241 -27.58 -7.26 -11.22
C PRO A 241 -26.35 -8.02 -10.69
N THR A 242 -26.40 -8.44 -9.42
CA THR A 242 -25.24 -8.95 -8.66
C THR A 242 -25.13 -10.47 -8.58
N ASN A 243 -25.98 -11.21 -9.30
CA ASN A 243 -26.10 -12.67 -9.11
C ASN A 243 -24.79 -13.44 -9.39
N ASN A 244 -23.87 -12.91 -10.21
CA ASN A 244 -22.62 -13.58 -10.62
C ASN A 244 -21.35 -12.69 -10.47
N THR A 245 -21.36 -11.66 -9.62
CA THR A 245 -20.20 -10.74 -9.50
C THR A 245 -19.31 -11.04 -8.31
N THR A 246 -17.98 -11.02 -8.49
CA THR A 246 -16.97 -11.11 -7.41
C THR A 246 -16.57 -9.73 -6.83
N GLU A 247 -17.35 -8.68 -7.13
CA GLU A 247 -17.06 -7.31 -6.69
C GLU A 247 -17.17 -7.16 -5.16
N LYS A 248 -16.10 -6.63 -4.55
CA LYS A 248 -16.00 -6.36 -3.11
C LYS A 248 -16.26 -4.89 -2.77
N ASN A 249 -16.67 -4.62 -1.53
CA ASN A 249 -16.96 -3.26 -1.07
C ASN A 249 -15.74 -2.57 -0.44
N TYR A 250 -14.94 -1.90 -1.27
CA TYR A 250 -13.77 -1.13 -0.82
C TYR A 250 -14.09 0.12 0.01
N THR A 251 -15.37 0.50 0.20
CA THR A 251 -15.72 1.60 1.12
C THR A 251 -15.29 1.28 2.55
N LEU A 252 -15.31 -0.01 2.93
CA LEU A 252 -14.80 -0.47 4.21
C LEU A 252 -13.35 -0.02 4.43
N CYS A 253 -12.48 -0.13 3.41
CA CYS A 253 -11.09 0.31 3.50
C CYS A 253 -10.96 1.81 3.74
N PHE A 254 -11.73 2.64 3.03
CA PHE A 254 -11.68 4.10 3.20
C PHE A 254 -12.15 4.53 4.59
N VAL A 255 -13.21 3.90 5.12
CA VAL A 255 -13.73 4.18 6.47
C VAL A 255 -12.72 3.72 7.53
N MET A 256 -12.23 2.49 7.45
CA MET A 256 -11.27 1.95 8.42
C MET A 256 -9.94 2.71 8.40
N CYS A 257 -9.44 3.07 7.22
CA CYS A 257 -8.26 3.93 7.09
C CYS A 257 -8.50 5.29 7.76
N SER A 258 -9.67 5.90 7.57
CA SER A 258 -10.01 7.16 8.23
C SER A 258 -10.06 7.03 9.76
N ILE A 259 -10.60 5.92 10.29
CA ILE A 259 -10.62 5.64 11.73
C ILE A 259 -9.20 5.50 12.29
N PHE A 260 -8.35 4.68 11.65
CA PHE A 260 -6.96 4.50 12.07
C PHE A 260 -6.16 5.79 11.99
N MET A 261 -6.34 6.58 10.95
CA MET A 261 -5.68 7.87 10.79
C MET A 261 -6.16 8.91 11.81
N CYS A 262 -7.45 8.94 12.14
CA CYS A 262 -7.99 9.76 13.22
C CYS A 262 -7.40 9.35 14.58
N ALA A 263 -7.31 8.05 14.87
CA ALA A 263 -6.67 7.54 16.08
C ALA A 263 -5.18 7.92 16.14
N ALA A 264 -4.45 7.76 15.04
CA ALA A 264 -3.06 8.18 14.92
C ALA A 264 -2.89 9.69 15.15
N MET A 265 -3.79 10.51 14.60
CA MET A 265 -3.79 11.95 14.81
C MET A 265 -4.05 12.32 16.28
N LEU A 266 -4.98 11.63 16.96
CA LEU A 266 -5.21 11.80 18.40
C LEU A 266 -3.98 11.42 19.22
N LEU A 267 -3.32 10.31 18.90
CA LEU A 267 -2.07 9.89 19.55
C LEU A 267 -0.94 10.89 19.29
N ALA A 268 -0.83 11.44 18.08
CA ALA A 268 0.15 12.46 17.72
C ALA A 268 -0.02 13.75 18.54
N THR A 269 -1.22 14.03 19.08
CA THR A 269 -1.39 15.16 20.01
C THR A 269 -0.61 14.98 21.32
N GLN A 270 -0.29 13.75 21.70
CA GLN A 270 0.49 13.44 22.90
C GLN A 270 2.00 13.50 22.67
N PHE A 271 2.44 13.60 21.41
CA PHE A 271 3.86 13.74 21.11
C PHE A 271 4.38 15.07 21.65
N LYS A 272 5.45 14.96 22.43
CA LYS A 272 6.20 16.09 22.97
C LYS A 272 7.44 16.26 22.10
N PHE A 273 7.40 17.28 21.26
CA PHE A 273 8.58 17.75 20.56
C PHE A 273 9.28 18.73 21.49
N THR A 274 10.47 18.36 21.98
CA THR A 274 11.31 19.26 22.76
C THR A 274 11.84 20.35 21.82
N ASP A 275 11.71 21.63 22.21
CA ASP A 275 12.19 22.79 21.43
C ASP A 275 13.72 22.87 21.34
N GLU A 276 14.43 21.97 22.03
CA GLU A 276 15.86 21.75 21.81
C GLU A 276 16.03 21.15 20.42
N THR A 277 16.36 22.01 19.47
CA THR A 277 16.89 21.63 18.17
C THR A 277 18.09 20.72 18.40
N ALA A 278 17.87 19.41 18.44
CA ALA A 278 18.95 18.44 18.31
C ALA A 278 19.71 18.84 17.05
N ARG A 279 20.98 19.22 17.21
CA ARG A 279 21.79 19.63 16.06
C ARG A 279 21.80 18.46 15.06
N PRO A 280 21.91 18.71 13.74
CA PRO A 280 22.02 17.64 12.75
C PRO A 280 23.06 16.59 13.15
N ASP A 281 24.14 17.05 13.77
CA ASP A 281 25.26 16.30 14.32
C ASP A 281 24.82 15.35 15.45
N GLU A 282 23.92 15.80 16.33
CA GLU A 282 23.38 15.04 17.45
C GLU A 282 22.36 13.99 16.98
N VAL A 283 21.51 14.32 16.00
CA VAL A 283 20.59 13.36 15.38
C VAL A 283 21.37 12.30 14.60
N GLY A 284 22.39 12.72 13.84
CA GLY A 284 23.28 11.80 13.13
C GLY A 284 24.04 10.87 14.08
N GLY A 285 24.48 11.39 15.23
CA GLY A 285 25.04 10.59 16.33
C GLY A 285 24.04 9.59 16.86
N LEU A 286 22.81 10.01 17.18
CA LEU A 286 21.76 9.13 17.70
C LEU A 286 21.37 8.02 16.72
N VAL A 287 21.26 8.32 15.43
CA VAL A 287 21.01 7.31 14.39
C VAL A 287 22.14 6.29 14.34
N MET A 288 23.40 6.71 14.45
CA MET A 288 24.53 5.79 14.53
C MET A 288 24.51 4.98 15.83
N ASP A 289 24.11 5.60 16.93
CA ASP A 289 24.05 4.98 18.26
C ASP A 289 22.95 3.90 18.35
N THR A 290 21.86 4.03 17.57
CA THR A 290 20.87 2.95 17.43
C THR A 290 21.48 1.63 16.99
N ARG A 291 22.65 1.68 16.33
CA ARG A 291 23.37 0.52 15.77
C ARG A 291 24.74 0.31 16.43
N GLU A 292 25.06 0.98 17.55
CA GLU A 292 26.38 0.94 18.17
C GLU A 292 26.78 -0.44 18.70
N SER A 293 25.82 -1.23 19.21
CA SER A 293 26.06 -2.63 19.61
C SER A 293 26.22 -3.59 18.41
N GLU A 294 25.85 -3.13 17.22
CA GLU A 294 25.85 -3.89 15.96
C GLU A 294 27.01 -3.51 15.03
N VAL A 295 27.94 -2.67 15.50
CA VAL A 295 29.13 -2.26 14.75
C VAL A 295 30.33 -2.42 15.68
N SER A 296 31.46 -2.94 15.18
CA SER A 296 32.65 -3.05 16.04
C SER A 296 33.03 -1.67 16.57
N HIS A 297 33.37 -1.58 17.86
CA HIS A 297 33.65 -0.31 18.56
C HIS A 297 34.59 0.62 17.76
N VAL A 298 35.57 0.03 17.08
CA VAL A 298 36.56 0.72 16.23
C VAL A 298 35.94 1.38 14.99
N VAL A 299 34.91 0.78 14.39
CA VAL A 299 34.23 1.30 13.20
C VAL A 299 33.23 2.41 13.58
N ALA A 300 32.52 2.25 14.70
CA ALA A 300 31.63 3.29 15.24
C ALA A 300 32.43 4.55 15.63
N GLU A 301 33.58 4.36 16.29
CA GLU A 301 34.48 5.44 16.69
C GLU A 301 35.12 6.14 15.48
N LYS A 302 35.50 5.37 14.43
CA LYS A 302 36.01 5.92 13.17
C LYS A 302 34.94 6.68 12.37
N ALA A 303 33.68 6.26 12.44
CA ALA A 303 32.56 6.97 11.84
C ALA A 303 32.27 8.29 12.59
N ARG A 304 32.23 8.25 13.93
CA ARG A 304 32.12 9.45 14.79
C ARG A 304 33.25 10.46 14.49
N ALA A 305 34.50 10.00 14.38
CA ALA A 305 35.64 10.86 14.06
C ALA A 305 35.55 11.51 12.67
N ARG A 306 35.01 10.80 11.67
CA ARG A 306 34.78 11.34 10.32
C ARG A 306 33.64 12.36 10.28
N GLN A 307 32.61 12.16 11.08
CA GLN A 307 31.46 13.07 11.17
C GLN A 307 31.87 14.40 11.82
N LEU A 308 32.62 14.33 12.93
CA LEU A 308 33.23 15.51 13.58
C LEU A 308 34.19 16.28 12.65
N GLN A 309 34.92 15.58 11.77
CA GLN A 309 35.77 16.22 10.76
C GLN A 309 34.95 16.88 9.63
N ALA A 310 33.83 16.28 9.22
CA ALA A 310 32.95 16.83 8.19
C ALA A 310 32.23 18.10 8.67
N ASP A 311 31.80 18.15 9.94
CA ASP A 311 31.14 19.33 10.53
C ASP A 311 32.08 20.54 10.69
N SER A 312 33.40 20.28 10.78
CA SER A 312 34.42 21.35 10.82
C SER A 312 34.65 22.02 9.45
N ALA A 313 34.23 21.38 8.36
CA ALA A 313 34.37 21.86 7.00
C ALA A 313 33.02 22.43 6.51
N SER A 314 32.84 23.75 6.65
CA SER A 314 31.72 24.53 6.10
C SER A 314 31.71 24.58 4.55
N GLU A 315 31.92 23.47 3.85
CA GLU A 315 31.54 23.33 2.44
C GLU A 315 30.04 22.99 2.38
N SER A 316 29.31 23.54 1.42
CA SER A 316 27.88 23.22 1.28
C SER A 316 27.71 21.71 1.12
N THR A 317 26.83 21.10 1.90
CA THR A 317 26.53 19.65 1.94
C THR A 317 26.39 19.01 0.55
N LEU A 318 25.91 19.78 -0.43
CA LEU A 318 25.74 19.38 -1.83
C LEU A 318 27.06 19.09 -2.57
N TRP A 319 28.11 19.88 -2.33
CA TRP A 319 29.43 19.68 -2.95
C TRP A 319 30.16 18.47 -2.35
N ILE A 320 30.01 18.24 -1.05
CA ILE A 320 30.51 17.04 -0.36
C ILE A 320 29.82 15.80 -0.92
N ALA A 321 28.49 15.85 -1.11
CA ALA A 321 27.73 14.77 -1.74
C ALA A 321 28.18 14.49 -3.19
N LEU A 322 28.38 15.53 -4.01
CA LEU A 322 28.91 15.39 -5.38
C LEU A 322 30.31 14.78 -5.41
N LYS A 323 31.17 15.15 -4.46
CA LYS A 323 32.54 14.63 -4.37
C LYS A 323 32.58 13.18 -3.86
N ALA A 324 31.67 12.81 -2.97
CA ALA A 324 31.46 11.42 -2.55
C ALA A 324 30.94 10.55 -3.70
N LEU A 325 30.06 11.10 -4.55
CA LEU A 325 29.58 10.48 -5.79
C LEU A 325 30.67 10.28 -6.85
N ALA A 326 31.83 10.93 -6.75
CA ALA A 326 32.95 10.74 -7.68
C ALA A 326 33.79 9.47 -7.37
N ASN A 327 33.53 8.78 -6.25
CA ASN A 327 34.22 7.53 -5.92
C ASN A 327 33.51 6.34 -6.56
N ALA A 328 34.23 5.56 -7.38
CA ALA A 328 33.70 4.38 -8.07
C ALA A 328 33.02 3.38 -7.12
N HIS A 329 33.54 3.20 -5.90
CA HIS A 329 32.93 2.29 -4.92
C HIS A 329 31.58 2.81 -4.40
N ALA A 330 31.44 4.13 -4.22
CA ALA A 330 30.20 4.75 -3.79
C ALA A 330 29.14 4.68 -4.90
N ILE A 331 29.54 4.89 -6.16
CA ILE A 331 28.65 4.76 -7.32
C ILE A 331 28.11 3.33 -7.43
N ILE A 332 28.98 2.32 -7.34
CA ILE A 332 28.57 0.91 -7.41
C ILE A 332 27.57 0.58 -6.28
N TYR A 333 27.88 1.00 -5.05
CA TYR A 333 27.01 0.77 -3.90
C TYR A 333 25.64 1.47 -4.05
N LEU A 334 25.63 2.74 -4.43
CA LEU A 334 24.40 3.50 -4.65
C LEU A 334 23.57 2.92 -5.79
N THR A 335 24.22 2.44 -6.85
CA THR A 335 23.54 1.80 -7.98
C THR A 335 22.92 0.48 -7.56
N SER A 336 23.62 -0.37 -6.79
CA SER A 336 23.05 -1.63 -6.28
C SER A 336 21.85 -1.39 -5.36
N VAL A 337 21.95 -0.43 -4.44
CA VAL A 337 20.84 -0.07 -3.54
C VAL A 337 19.66 0.49 -4.33
N THR A 338 19.92 1.30 -5.37
CA THR A 338 18.86 1.83 -6.24
C THR A 338 18.13 0.72 -6.98
N ILE A 339 18.85 -0.26 -7.55
CA ILE A 339 18.24 -1.40 -8.25
C ILE A 339 17.40 -2.25 -7.29
N MET A 340 17.91 -2.52 -6.08
CA MET A 340 17.15 -3.23 -5.03
C MET A 340 15.86 -2.47 -4.66
N GLY A 341 15.95 -1.14 -4.50
CA GLY A 341 14.80 -0.29 -4.21
C GLY A 341 13.76 -0.27 -5.33
N LEU A 342 14.20 -0.21 -6.60
CA LEU A 342 13.31 -0.31 -7.76
C LEU A 342 12.56 -1.64 -7.78
N GLY A 343 13.26 -2.74 -7.52
CA GLY A 343 12.63 -4.06 -7.38
C GLY A 343 11.58 -4.07 -6.28
N ALA A 344 11.97 -3.70 -5.05
CA ALA A 344 11.03 -3.66 -3.93
C ALA A 344 9.79 -2.81 -4.23
N GLY A 345 9.96 -1.66 -4.91
CA GLY A 345 8.87 -0.79 -5.33
C GLY A 345 7.91 -1.43 -6.36
N ILE A 346 8.43 -2.19 -7.33
CA ILE A 346 7.62 -2.94 -8.30
C ILE A 346 6.76 -3.97 -7.57
N ILE A 347 7.34 -4.75 -6.67
CA ILE A 347 6.62 -5.79 -5.93
C ILE A 347 5.55 -5.17 -5.05
N PHE A 348 5.92 -4.14 -4.28
CA PHE A 348 4.97 -3.44 -3.42
C PHE A 348 3.78 -2.87 -4.20
N SER A 349 4.02 -2.40 -5.43
CA SER A 349 2.97 -1.78 -6.25
C SER A 349 2.10 -2.78 -7.01
N PHE A 350 2.67 -3.90 -7.47
CA PHE A 350 2.02 -4.77 -8.46
C PHE A 350 1.79 -6.21 -8.00
N LEU A 351 2.41 -6.70 -6.91
CA LEU A 351 2.27 -8.09 -6.47
C LEU A 351 0.82 -8.47 -6.21
N TYR A 352 0.08 -7.64 -5.46
CA TYR A 352 -1.31 -7.93 -5.13
C TYR A 352 -2.24 -7.86 -6.36
N TRP A 353 -1.94 -6.98 -7.32
CA TRP A 353 -2.68 -6.92 -8.58
C TRP A 353 -2.45 -8.17 -9.42
N HIS A 354 -1.19 -8.61 -9.53
CA HIS A 354 -0.86 -9.84 -10.22
C HIS A 354 -1.51 -11.06 -9.56
N LEU A 355 -1.49 -11.14 -8.23
CA LEU A 355 -2.19 -12.20 -7.50
C LEU A 355 -3.70 -12.15 -7.70
N GLN A 356 -4.30 -10.96 -7.77
CA GLN A 356 -5.73 -10.80 -8.05
C GLN A 356 -6.09 -11.32 -9.45
N ASP A 357 -5.27 -11.01 -10.45
CA ASP A 357 -5.45 -11.50 -11.82
C ASP A 357 -5.33 -13.03 -11.90
N LEU A 358 -4.49 -13.65 -11.06
CA LEU A 358 -4.40 -15.11 -10.88
C LEU A 358 -5.51 -15.69 -9.99
N GLY A 359 -6.46 -14.88 -9.53
CA GLY A 359 -7.59 -15.32 -8.73
C GLY A 359 -7.39 -15.32 -7.21
N GLY A 360 -6.36 -14.66 -6.71
CA GLY A 360 -6.09 -14.53 -5.28
C GLY A 360 -7.17 -13.73 -4.55
N SER A 361 -7.65 -14.28 -3.42
CA SER A 361 -8.65 -13.62 -2.58
C SER A 361 -8.03 -12.51 -1.70
N PRO A 362 -8.83 -11.53 -1.23
CA PRO A 362 -8.34 -10.51 -0.29
C PRO A 362 -7.77 -11.08 1.02
N VAL A 363 -8.30 -12.21 1.50
CA VAL A 363 -7.75 -12.94 2.66
C VAL A 363 -6.34 -13.44 2.38
N LEU A 364 -6.10 -13.99 1.19
CA LEU A 364 -4.78 -14.44 0.78
C LEU A 364 -3.76 -13.28 0.84
N PHE A 365 -4.12 -12.07 0.39
CA PHE A 365 -3.25 -10.89 0.49
C PHE A 365 -2.92 -10.53 1.93
N GLY A 366 -3.90 -10.66 2.83
CA GLY A 366 -3.72 -10.50 4.27
C GLY A 366 -2.74 -11.53 4.86
N ILE A 367 -2.91 -12.81 4.52
CA ILE A 367 -2.01 -13.89 4.97
C ILE A 367 -0.58 -13.67 4.46
N LEU A 368 -0.42 -13.33 3.17
CA LEU A 368 0.86 -12.96 2.58
C LEU A 368 1.52 -11.80 3.33
N SER A 369 0.75 -10.77 3.69
CA SER A 369 1.26 -9.63 4.46
C SER A 369 1.75 -10.05 5.84
N VAL A 370 1.04 -10.94 6.55
CA VAL A 370 1.48 -11.45 7.86
C VAL A 370 2.77 -12.26 7.73
N VAL A 371 2.84 -13.18 6.76
CA VAL A 371 4.04 -13.98 6.51
C VAL A 371 5.22 -13.09 6.16
N ASN A 372 5.00 -12.04 5.36
CA ASN A 372 6.01 -11.05 5.03
C ASN A 372 6.64 -10.42 6.28
N HIS A 373 5.81 -9.76 7.09
CA HIS A 373 6.28 -9.01 8.24
C HIS A 373 6.80 -9.95 9.35
N ALA A 374 6.26 -11.16 9.47
CA ALA A 374 6.82 -12.18 10.35
C ALA A 374 8.24 -12.58 9.91
N SER A 375 8.47 -12.74 8.61
CA SER A 375 9.80 -13.05 8.08
C SER A 375 10.80 -11.91 8.31
N GLU A 376 10.37 -10.65 8.20
CA GLU A 376 11.20 -9.47 8.53
C GLU A 376 11.60 -9.45 10.01
N ILE A 377 10.66 -9.73 10.91
CA ILE A 377 10.93 -9.82 12.35
C ILE A 377 11.97 -10.90 12.64
N VAL A 378 11.83 -12.08 12.02
CA VAL A 378 12.80 -13.17 12.18
C VAL A 378 14.15 -12.75 11.62
N ALA A 379 14.20 -12.22 10.40
CA ALA A 379 15.43 -11.77 9.76
C ALA A 379 16.17 -10.74 10.61
N TYR A 380 15.46 -9.76 11.17
CA TYR A 380 16.03 -8.73 12.05
C TYR A 380 16.93 -9.32 13.15
N PHE A 381 16.51 -10.40 13.82
CA PHE A 381 17.30 -11.03 14.88
C PHE A 381 18.58 -11.74 14.37
N PHE A 382 18.58 -12.21 13.12
CA PHE A 382 19.70 -12.96 12.53
C PHE A 382 20.61 -12.11 11.63
N THR A 383 20.15 -10.95 11.15
CA THR A 383 20.86 -10.09 10.19
C THR A 383 22.28 -9.77 10.64
N PHE A 384 22.47 -9.39 11.89
CA PHE A 384 23.79 -9.04 12.41
C PHE A 384 24.75 -10.23 12.46
N GLN A 385 24.26 -11.41 12.87
CA GLN A 385 25.07 -12.63 12.90
C GLN A 385 25.58 -13.00 11.50
N ILE A 386 24.72 -12.80 10.49
CA ILE A 386 25.04 -13.05 9.08
C ILE A 386 26.05 -12.01 8.57
N ILE A 387 25.84 -10.73 8.84
CA ILE A 387 26.74 -9.65 8.39
C ILE A 387 28.14 -9.81 8.99
N ASN A 388 28.26 -10.13 10.28
CA ASN A 388 29.56 -10.34 10.91
C ASN A 388 30.28 -11.58 10.39
N LYS A 389 29.54 -12.64 10.06
CA LYS A 389 30.12 -13.90 9.58
C LYS A 389 30.58 -13.83 8.12
N TYR A 390 29.80 -13.19 7.24
CA TYR A 390 30.03 -13.20 5.80
C TYR A 390 30.53 -11.86 5.24
N GLY A 391 30.41 -10.77 6.00
CA GLY A 391 30.76 -9.42 5.59
C GLY A 391 29.66 -8.73 4.77
N HIS A 392 29.46 -7.44 5.02
CA HIS A 392 28.38 -6.63 4.42
C HIS A 392 28.32 -6.70 2.88
N VAL A 393 29.46 -6.67 2.18
CA VAL A 393 29.51 -6.67 0.71
C VAL A 393 28.95 -7.99 0.13
N LYS A 394 29.36 -9.13 0.68
CA LYS A 394 28.91 -10.45 0.17
C LYS A 394 27.43 -10.67 0.47
N VAL A 395 26.98 -10.27 1.65
CA VAL A 395 25.56 -10.35 2.05
C VAL A 395 24.70 -9.52 1.09
N MET A 396 25.12 -8.30 0.74
CA MET A 396 24.40 -7.45 -0.21
C MET A 396 24.22 -8.12 -1.59
N TYR A 397 25.26 -8.74 -2.14
CA TYR A 397 25.17 -9.47 -3.41
C TYR A 397 24.27 -10.72 -3.31
N ILE A 398 24.27 -11.42 -2.18
CA ILE A 398 23.36 -12.55 -1.93
C ILE A 398 21.91 -12.05 -1.91
N CYS A 399 21.61 -10.97 -1.20
CA CYS A 399 20.27 -10.37 -1.18
C CYS A 399 19.81 -9.97 -2.59
N LEU A 400 20.70 -9.39 -3.41
CA LEU A 400 20.41 -9.05 -4.80
C LEU A 400 20.09 -10.30 -5.64
N ALA A 401 20.86 -11.38 -5.49
CA ALA A 401 20.63 -12.63 -6.21
C ALA A 401 19.32 -13.31 -5.80
N VAL A 402 19.00 -13.32 -4.49
CA VAL A 402 17.72 -13.82 -3.97
C VAL A 402 16.55 -13.00 -4.51
N ASN A 403 16.68 -11.67 -4.54
CA ASN A 403 15.65 -10.80 -5.08
C ASN A 403 15.42 -11.06 -6.58
N MET A 404 16.49 -11.22 -7.37
CA MET A 404 16.40 -11.56 -8.80
C MET A 404 15.74 -12.93 -9.01
N GLY A 405 16.12 -13.94 -8.24
CA GLY A 405 15.48 -15.25 -8.28
C GLY A 405 14.00 -15.20 -7.93
N ARG A 406 13.63 -14.42 -6.90
CA ARG A 406 12.23 -14.22 -6.50
C ARG A 406 11.39 -13.60 -7.62
N PHE A 407 11.91 -12.59 -8.32
CA PHE A 407 11.22 -12.01 -9.48
C PHE A 407 10.97 -13.01 -10.59
N LEU A 408 12.00 -13.79 -10.93
CA LEU A 408 11.88 -14.80 -11.98
C LEU A 408 10.84 -15.86 -11.63
N ILE A 409 10.83 -16.32 -10.37
CA ILE A 409 9.84 -17.31 -9.93
C ILE A 409 8.44 -16.70 -9.92
N LEU A 410 8.26 -15.48 -9.41
CA LEU A 410 6.96 -14.79 -9.44
C LEU A 410 6.42 -14.60 -10.86
N SER A 411 7.30 -14.40 -11.85
CA SER A 411 6.91 -14.26 -13.26
C SER A 411 6.43 -15.57 -13.91
N TRP A 412 6.72 -16.73 -13.34
CA TRP A 412 6.35 -18.05 -13.86
C TRP A 412 5.27 -18.75 -13.03
N LEU A 413 4.69 -18.03 -12.08
CA LEU A 413 3.84 -18.61 -11.07
C LEU A 413 2.37 -18.42 -11.46
N ASP A 414 1.69 -19.53 -11.75
CA ASP A 414 0.27 -19.51 -12.12
C ASP A 414 -0.64 -19.69 -10.90
N ASN A 415 -0.17 -20.36 -9.84
CA ASN A 415 -0.97 -20.61 -8.64
C ASN A 415 -0.67 -19.58 -7.54
N PRO A 416 -1.63 -18.72 -7.14
CA PRO A 416 -1.38 -17.61 -6.22
C PRO A 416 -0.91 -18.05 -4.83
N TRP A 417 -1.23 -19.26 -4.36
CA TRP A 417 -0.82 -19.77 -3.05
C TRP A 417 0.68 -20.12 -2.97
N LEU A 418 1.31 -20.44 -4.11
CA LEU A 418 2.75 -20.72 -4.17
C LEU A 418 3.62 -19.48 -3.90
N THR A 419 3.01 -18.29 -3.80
CA THR A 419 3.72 -17.07 -3.40
C THR A 419 4.04 -17.02 -1.91
N LEU A 420 3.36 -17.80 -1.06
CA LEU A 420 3.59 -17.81 0.40
C LEU A 420 5.04 -18.18 0.78
N PRO A 421 5.63 -19.28 0.27
CA PRO A 421 7.05 -19.59 0.50
C PRO A 421 8.00 -18.49 0.01
N LEU A 422 7.68 -17.84 -1.12
CA LEU A 422 8.48 -16.74 -1.67
C LEU A 422 8.43 -15.49 -0.80
N GLN A 423 7.35 -15.32 -0.04
CA GLN A 423 7.22 -14.21 0.89
C GLN A 423 8.11 -14.37 2.13
N VAL A 424 8.45 -15.60 2.52
CA VAL A 424 9.46 -15.84 3.58
C VAL A 424 10.84 -15.35 3.16
N LEU A 425 11.17 -15.44 1.86
CA LEU A 425 12.44 -14.93 1.32
C LEU A 425 12.51 -13.39 1.33
N GLN A 426 11.38 -12.70 1.40
CA GLN A 426 11.34 -11.23 1.44
C GLN A 426 11.99 -10.68 2.72
N GLY A 427 11.80 -11.35 3.86
CA GLY A 427 12.44 -10.97 5.12
C GLY A 427 13.97 -10.96 5.04
N ILE A 428 14.57 -11.85 4.23
CA ILE A 428 16.05 -11.95 4.08
C ILE A 428 16.64 -10.75 3.32
N HIS A 429 15.86 -10.13 2.44
CA HIS A 429 16.30 -8.96 1.68
C HIS A 429 16.00 -7.63 2.39
N SER A 430 14.99 -7.60 3.28
CA SER A 430 14.51 -6.39 3.97
C SER A 430 15.47 -5.97 5.08
#